data_AF-A0A4S4LTS8-F1
#
_entry.id   AF-A0A4S4LTS8-F1
#
_cell.length_a   1.000
_cell.length_b   1.000
_cell.length_c   1.000
_cell.angle_alpha   90.00
_cell.angle_beta   90.00
_cell.angle_gamma   90.00
#
_symmetry.space_group_name_H-M   'P 1'
#
loop_
_entity.id
_entity.type
_entity.pdbx_description
1 polymer ?
#
loop_
_entity_poly.entity_id
_entity_poly.type
_entity_poly.pdbx_seq_one_letter_code
_entity_poly.pdbx_strand_id
1 'polypeptide(L)'
;MAATNSNSLPPIRISMSDYTIPAAVPTAPYPPSPVESQYFYYGIPSHPRLVARSSFNVWVKPTGPEAYLLPKESTPIGLHPLREIWETTVGPDMVGYLDSKGVKWTSLDPVHMGYAGESSPPVIVWIGVVPGSLSAEEGVEVATHCKSILSAHDIDVHVEIRESMVIRSAGPKMQ
;
A
#
# COMPACT_ATOMS: atom_id res chain seq x y z
N MET A 1 36.11 -41.53 -23.75
CA MET A 1 35.39 -41.14 -22.51
C MET A 1 35.01 -39.67 -22.65
N ALA A 2 33.74 -39.38 -22.92
CA ALA A 2 33.23 -38.01 -22.99
C ALA A 2 32.02 -37.95 -22.05
N ALA A 3 32.11 -37.10 -21.04
CA ALA A 3 31.07 -36.86 -20.06
C ALA A 3 29.95 -36.02 -20.69
N THR A 4 28.72 -36.52 -20.66
CA THR A 4 27.51 -35.75 -20.96
C THR A 4 27.19 -34.86 -19.77
N ASN A 5 27.16 -33.54 -19.98
CA ASN A 5 26.72 -32.57 -18.97
C ASN A 5 25.48 -31.84 -19.50
N SER A 6 24.31 -32.47 -19.39
CA SER A 6 23.02 -31.87 -19.73
C SER A 6 22.44 -31.21 -18.49
N ASN A 7 22.84 -29.96 -18.25
CA ASN A 7 22.22 -29.09 -17.26
C ASN A 7 20.96 -28.43 -17.88
N SER A 8 19.89 -29.20 -17.96
CA SER A 8 18.55 -28.68 -18.28
C SER A 8 17.69 -28.81 -17.05
N LEU A 9 17.36 -27.69 -16.41
CA LEU A 9 16.38 -27.62 -15.33
C LEU A 9 15.03 -28.15 -15.83
N PRO A 10 14.30 -28.94 -15.03
CA PRO A 10 13.02 -29.48 -15.44
C PRO A 10 12.00 -28.35 -15.62
N PRO A 11 11.01 -28.50 -16.53
CA PRO A 11 9.91 -27.56 -16.64
C PRO A 11 9.13 -27.57 -15.31
N ILE A 12 9.03 -26.39 -14.68
CA ILE A 12 8.22 -26.21 -13.47
C ILE A 12 6.76 -26.38 -13.88
N ARG A 13 6.18 -27.54 -13.55
CA ARG A 13 4.73 -27.75 -13.56
C ARG A 13 4.14 -27.05 -12.34
N ILE A 14 3.60 -25.86 -12.52
CA ILE A 14 2.78 -25.23 -11.49
C ILE A 14 1.42 -25.93 -11.51
N SER A 15 1.14 -26.68 -10.44
CA SER A 15 -0.15 -27.33 -10.21
C SER A 15 -1.24 -26.25 -10.08
N MET A 16 -2.35 -26.39 -10.80
CA MET A 16 -3.52 -25.51 -10.70
C MET A 16 -4.38 -25.79 -9.43
N SER A 17 -3.77 -26.27 -8.34
CA SER A 17 -4.51 -26.82 -7.18
C SER A 17 -4.56 -25.90 -5.96
N ASP A 18 -3.91 -24.73 -5.97
CA ASP A 18 -3.89 -23.85 -4.79
C ASP A 18 -4.90 -22.69 -4.93
N TYR A 19 -6.09 -23.01 -5.44
CA TYR A 19 -7.22 -22.08 -5.50
C TYR A 19 -8.08 -22.23 -4.24
N THR A 20 -7.85 -21.35 -3.27
CA THR A 20 -8.84 -21.06 -2.22
C THR A 20 -9.61 -19.83 -2.65
N ILE A 21 -10.86 -19.99 -3.11
CA ILE A 21 -11.83 -18.87 -3.06
C ILE A 21 -11.97 -18.50 -1.59
N PRO A 22 -11.80 -17.23 -1.19
CA PRO A 22 -12.22 -16.79 0.12
C PRO A 22 -13.72 -17.05 0.22
N ALA A 23 -14.12 -18.04 1.02
CA ALA A 23 -15.50 -18.45 1.20
C ALA A 23 -16.39 -17.36 1.85
N ALA A 24 -15.80 -16.22 2.22
CA ALA A 24 -16.49 -15.04 2.71
C ALA A 24 -15.84 -13.77 2.13
N VAL A 25 -16.68 -12.83 1.67
CA VAL A 25 -16.25 -11.45 1.42
C VAL A 25 -15.79 -10.87 2.76
N PRO A 26 -14.57 -10.33 2.89
CA PRO A 26 -14.11 -9.72 4.12
C PRO A 26 -15.06 -8.59 4.53
N THR A 27 -15.49 -8.61 5.79
CA THR A 27 -16.28 -7.53 6.40
C THR A 27 -15.41 -6.61 7.26
N ALA A 28 -14.11 -6.87 7.32
CA ALA A 28 -13.13 -6.14 8.09
C ALA A 28 -11.79 -6.08 7.33
N PRO A 29 -10.95 -5.06 7.60
CA PRO A 29 -9.60 -5.00 7.08
C PRO A 29 -8.79 -6.26 7.41
N TYR A 30 -7.90 -6.65 6.50
CA TYR A 30 -7.15 -7.89 6.62
C TYR A 30 -5.68 -7.68 6.22
N PRO A 31 -4.74 -8.46 6.79
CA PRO A 31 -3.33 -8.44 6.36
C PRO A 31 -3.22 -8.88 4.89
N PRO A 32 -2.58 -8.08 4.00
CA PRO A 32 -2.47 -8.44 2.60
C PRO A 32 -1.65 -9.73 2.40
N SER A 33 -2.01 -10.53 1.41
CA SER A 33 -1.17 -11.66 0.99
C SER A 33 0.18 -11.18 0.45
N PRO A 34 1.25 -12.01 0.42
CA PRO A 34 2.54 -11.60 -0.16
C PRO A 34 2.43 -11.11 -1.61
N VAL A 35 1.53 -11.71 -2.40
CA VAL A 35 1.28 -11.31 -3.79
C VAL A 35 0.56 -9.96 -3.85
N GLU A 36 -0.47 -9.76 -3.04
CA GLU A 36 -1.15 -8.47 -2.93
C GLU A 36 -0.16 -7.38 -2.49
N SER A 37 0.60 -7.63 -1.42
CA SER A 37 1.62 -6.71 -0.90
C SER A 37 2.58 -6.23 -2.00
N GLN A 38 3.03 -7.15 -2.85
CA GLN A 38 3.96 -6.86 -3.93
C GLN A 38 3.34 -6.06 -5.09
N TYR A 39 2.08 -6.32 -5.44
CA TYR A 39 1.49 -5.83 -6.69
C TYR A 39 0.36 -4.81 -6.50
N PHE A 40 -0.05 -4.50 -5.27
CA PHE A 40 -1.14 -3.58 -4.98
C PHE A 40 -0.92 -2.17 -5.57
N TYR A 41 0.32 -1.67 -5.56
CA TYR A 41 0.72 -0.38 -6.13
C TYR A 41 1.42 -0.50 -7.49
N TYR A 42 1.14 -1.57 -8.26
CA TYR A 42 1.65 -1.67 -9.62
C TYR A 42 1.39 -0.36 -10.39
N GLY A 43 2.37 0.17 -11.11
CA GLY A 43 2.30 1.46 -11.81
C GLY A 43 2.95 2.64 -11.08
N ILE A 44 3.08 2.57 -9.75
CA ILE A 44 3.77 3.62 -8.98
C ILE A 44 5.30 3.50 -9.17
N PRO A 45 6.02 4.56 -9.57
CA PRO A 45 7.46 4.49 -9.91
C PRO A 45 8.38 3.96 -8.81
N SER A 46 8.06 4.21 -7.53
CA SER A 46 8.85 3.70 -6.41
C SER A 46 8.62 2.21 -6.11
N HIS A 47 7.68 1.56 -6.80
CA HIS A 47 7.29 0.16 -6.60
C HIS A 47 7.08 -0.20 -5.11
N PRO A 48 6.30 0.60 -4.36
CA PRO A 48 6.17 0.39 -2.93
C PRO A 48 5.39 -0.89 -2.63
N ARG A 49 5.73 -1.56 -1.53
CA ARG A 49 4.96 -2.70 -1.01
C ARG A 49 3.84 -2.22 -0.11
N LEU A 50 2.66 -2.80 -0.26
CA LEU A 50 1.56 -2.59 0.69
C LEU A 50 1.86 -3.37 1.98
N VAL A 51 1.81 -2.66 3.11
CA VAL A 51 1.91 -3.25 4.44
C VAL A 51 0.52 -3.58 4.96
N ALA A 52 -0.40 -2.62 4.91
CA ALA A 52 -1.78 -2.78 5.36
C ALA A 52 -2.67 -1.65 4.81
N ARG A 53 -3.99 -1.81 4.93
CA ARG A 53 -4.97 -0.78 4.59
C ARG A 53 -6.22 -0.90 5.46
N SER A 54 -6.94 0.20 5.63
CA SER A 54 -8.18 0.25 6.41
C SER A 54 -9.44 -0.12 5.61
N SER A 55 -9.30 -0.35 4.30
CA SER A 55 -10.38 -0.89 3.47
C SER A 55 -10.38 -2.41 3.51
N PHE A 56 -11.56 -3.01 3.35
CA PHE A 56 -11.75 -4.46 3.29
C PHE A 56 -12.02 -4.98 1.87
N ASN A 57 -11.96 -4.09 0.86
CA ASN A 57 -12.13 -4.46 -0.55
C ASN A 57 -11.13 -5.55 -0.93
N VAL A 58 -11.57 -6.62 -1.60
CA VAL A 58 -10.64 -7.70 -1.98
C VAL A 58 -9.78 -7.25 -3.16
N TRP A 59 -8.45 -7.34 -3.02
CA TRP A 59 -7.56 -7.23 -4.18
C TRP A 59 -7.54 -8.56 -4.93
N VAL A 60 -7.85 -8.52 -6.23
CA VAL A 60 -7.91 -9.71 -7.07
C VAL A 60 -6.78 -9.66 -8.07
N LYS A 61 -5.90 -10.68 -8.04
CA LYS A 61 -4.88 -10.87 -9.06
C LYS A 61 -5.58 -11.14 -10.41
N PRO A 62 -5.30 -10.37 -11.47
CA PRO A 62 -5.81 -10.69 -12.80
C PRO A 62 -5.42 -12.13 -13.22
N THR A 63 -6.35 -12.85 -13.86
CA THR A 63 -6.13 -14.21 -14.37
C THR A 63 -6.58 -14.36 -15.82
N GLY A 64 -5.86 -15.17 -16.61
CA GLY A 64 -6.15 -15.42 -18.03
C GLY A 64 -5.06 -14.92 -19.00
N PRO A 65 -5.19 -15.19 -20.31
CA PRO A 65 -4.17 -14.88 -21.33
C PRO A 65 -3.85 -13.38 -21.51
N GLU A 66 -4.76 -12.49 -21.12
CA GLU A 66 -4.63 -11.02 -21.26
C GLU A 66 -4.74 -10.30 -19.91
N ALA A 67 -4.37 -11.00 -18.84
CA ALA A 67 -4.55 -10.54 -17.47
C ALA A 67 -3.41 -9.63 -17.00
N TYR A 68 -3.41 -8.39 -17.50
CA TYR A 68 -2.47 -7.37 -17.07
C TYR A 68 -2.91 -6.70 -15.77
N LEU A 69 -1.95 -6.33 -14.93
CA LEU A 69 -2.21 -5.42 -13.82
C LEU A 69 -2.50 -4.03 -14.39
N LEU A 70 -3.55 -3.38 -13.87
CA LEU A 70 -3.82 -1.99 -14.19
C LEU A 70 -2.90 -1.11 -13.35
N PRO A 71 -2.14 -0.18 -13.97
CA PRO A 71 -1.27 0.72 -13.22
C PRO A 71 -2.11 1.66 -12.36
N LYS A 72 -1.69 1.83 -11.10
CA LYS A 72 -2.15 2.88 -10.21
C LYS A 72 -1.41 4.17 -10.48
N GLU A 73 -2.10 5.28 -10.25
CA GLU A 73 -1.56 6.63 -10.30
C GLU A 73 -1.88 7.34 -8.99
N SER A 74 -0.96 8.21 -8.55
CA SER A 74 -1.19 9.10 -7.43
C SER A 74 -1.12 10.55 -7.87
N THR A 75 -2.06 11.36 -7.39
CA THR A 75 -2.10 12.81 -7.66
C THR A 75 -2.44 13.59 -6.40
N PRO A 76 -2.07 14.89 -6.33
CA PRO A 76 -2.43 15.73 -5.19
C PRO A 76 -3.95 15.87 -5.04
N ILE A 77 -4.43 15.84 -3.78
CA ILE A 77 -5.84 15.91 -3.33
C ILE A 77 -6.67 17.12 -3.82
N GLY A 78 -6.06 18.21 -4.28
CA GLY A 78 -6.79 19.36 -4.82
C GLY A 78 -7.75 20.02 -3.81
N LEU A 79 -9.05 20.12 -4.18
CA LEU A 79 -10.12 20.64 -3.33
C LEU A 79 -10.83 19.48 -2.61
N HIS A 80 -10.58 19.33 -1.31
CA HIS A 80 -11.19 18.29 -0.48
C HIS A 80 -11.22 18.74 0.98
N PRO A 81 -12.26 18.43 1.78
CA PRO A 81 -12.38 18.88 3.17
C PRO A 81 -11.17 18.52 4.05
N LEU A 82 -10.57 17.35 3.83
CA LEU A 82 -9.34 16.93 4.53
C LEU A 82 -8.22 17.96 4.44
N ARG A 83 -8.09 18.70 3.33
CA ARG A 83 -7.04 19.71 3.16
C ARG A 83 -7.16 20.85 4.17
N GLU A 84 -8.36 21.21 4.57
CA GLU A 84 -8.62 22.34 5.47
C GLU A 84 -8.18 22.04 6.90
N ILE A 85 -8.23 20.77 7.30
CA ILE A 85 -7.95 20.33 8.68
C ILE A 85 -6.66 19.50 8.79
N TRP A 86 -5.97 19.21 7.69
CA TRP A 86 -4.79 18.35 7.65
C TRP A 86 -3.67 18.87 8.55
N GLU A 87 -3.21 20.10 8.30
CA GLU A 87 -2.04 20.66 8.99
C GLU A 87 -2.32 21.01 10.46
N THR A 88 -3.56 21.35 10.80
CA THR A 88 -3.92 21.87 12.12
C THR A 88 -4.43 20.80 13.08
N THR A 89 -4.92 19.67 12.57
CA THR A 89 -5.67 18.70 13.39
C THR A 89 -5.32 17.27 13.01
N VAL A 90 -5.73 16.81 11.83
CA VAL A 90 -5.65 15.39 11.47
C VAL A 90 -4.21 14.90 11.36
N GLY A 91 -3.33 15.65 10.69
CA GLY A 91 -1.92 15.31 10.53
C GLY A 91 -1.20 15.20 11.88
N PRO A 92 -1.27 16.24 12.74
CA PRO A 92 -0.72 16.19 14.10
C PRO A 92 -1.24 15.03 14.95
N ASP A 93 -2.55 14.76 14.94
CA ASP A 93 -3.14 13.67 15.72
C ASP A 93 -2.68 12.29 15.22
N MET A 94 -2.58 12.10 13.90
CA MET A 94 -2.02 10.88 13.32
C MET A 94 -0.55 10.70 13.68
N VAL A 95 0.27 11.77 13.62
CA VAL A 95 1.68 11.72 14.03
C VAL A 95 1.79 11.34 15.50
N GLY A 96 1.02 11.99 16.38
CA GLY A 96 1.00 11.67 17.80
C GLY A 96 0.63 10.21 18.08
N TYR A 97 -0.36 9.69 17.36
CA TYR A 97 -0.72 8.27 17.44
C TYR A 97 0.42 7.35 16.96
N LEU A 98 0.99 7.59 15.79
CA LEU A 98 2.08 6.78 15.22
C LEU A 98 3.30 6.77 16.14
N ASP A 99 3.67 7.92 16.69
CA ASP A 99 4.78 8.06 17.63
C ASP A 99 4.49 7.31 18.94
N SER A 100 3.26 7.40 19.48
CA SER A 100 2.86 6.67 20.69
C SER A 100 2.92 5.15 20.53
N LYS A 101 2.71 4.66 19.30
CA LYS A 101 2.81 3.25 18.94
C LYS A 101 4.24 2.82 18.58
N GLY A 102 5.19 3.75 18.53
CA GLY A 102 6.57 3.48 18.12
C GLY A 102 6.71 3.08 16.65
N VAL A 103 5.74 3.47 15.80
CA VAL A 103 5.79 3.18 14.36
C VAL A 103 6.92 4.01 13.73
N LYS A 104 7.82 3.34 13.00
CA LYS A 104 8.89 4.02 12.26
C LYS A 104 8.36 4.58 10.95
N TRP A 105 7.51 5.59 11.03
CA TRP A 105 6.92 6.25 9.86
C TRP A 105 7.93 7.15 9.15
N THR A 106 7.73 7.37 7.85
CA THR A 106 8.63 8.16 6.99
C THR A 106 7.91 9.24 6.19
N SER A 107 6.62 9.08 5.90
CA SER A 107 5.77 10.13 5.30
C SER A 107 4.30 9.91 5.63
N LEU A 108 3.51 10.98 5.62
CA LEU A 108 2.05 10.95 5.68
C LEU A 108 1.54 11.86 4.57
N ASP A 109 0.94 11.29 3.53
CA ASP A 109 0.59 12.01 2.31
C ASP A 109 -0.89 11.83 1.96
N PRO A 110 -1.75 12.87 2.08
CA PRO A 110 -3.10 12.84 1.51
C PRO A 110 -3.01 12.93 -0.02
N VAL A 111 -3.47 11.88 -0.71
CA VAL A 111 -3.37 11.79 -2.17
C VAL A 111 -4.65 11.18 -2.75
N HIS A 112 -4.94 11.52 -4.00
CA HIS A 112 -5.78 10.65 -4.82
C HIS A 112 -4.95 9.41 -5.18
N MET A 113 -5.55 8.23 -5.06
CA MET A 113 -4.94 6.96 -5.43
C MET A 113 -5.96 6.10 -6.15
N GLY A 114 -5.81 5.96 -7.46
CA GLY A 114 -6.71 5.15 -8.28
C GLY A 114 -5.97 4.50 -9.44
N TYR A 115 -6.71 3.89 -10.36
CA TYR A 115 -6.14 3.31 -11.57
C TYR A 115 -5.95 4.37 -12.66
N ALA A 116 -4.98 4.16 -13.54
CA ALA A 116 -4.73 5.06 -14.67
C ALA A 116 -6.00 5.20 -15.54
N GLY A 117 -6.37 6.43 -15.83
CA GLY A 117 -7.60 6.76 -16.58
C GLY A 117 -8.89 6.78 -15.73
N GLU A 118 -8.81 6.53 -14.42
CA GLU A 118 -9.94 6.69 -13.51
C GLU A 118 -10.33 8.17 -13.38
N SER A 119 -11.60 8.49 -13.60
CA SER A 119 -12.08 9.88 -13.64
C SER A 119 -12.15 10.57 -12.27
N SER A 120 -12.37 9.81 -11.20
CA SER A 120 -12.53 10.33 -9.84
C SER A 120 -11.91 9.35 -8.83
N PRO A 121 -10.58 9.19 -8.85
CA PRO A 121 -9.88 8.29 -7.94
C PRO A 121 -10.16 8.67 -6.47
N PRO A 122 -10.30 7.70 -5.56
CA PRO A 122 -10.56 7.99 -4.15
C PRO A 122 -9.39 8.74 -3.52
N VAL A 123 -9.68 9.58 -2.54
CA VAL A 123 -8.66 10.14 -1.65
C VAL A 123 -8.30 9.09 -0.59
N ILE A 124 -7.00 8.94 -0.35
CA ILE A 124 -6.44 8.14 0.74
C ILE A 124 -5.46 8.99 1.55
N VAL A 125 -5.23 8.61 2.81
CA VAL A 125 -4.00 8.97 3.52
C VAL A 125 -2.99 7.84 3.29
N TRP A 126 -1.89 8.18 2.64
CA TRP A 126 -0.83 7.25 2.28
C TRP A 126 0.34 7.38 3.24
N ILE A 127 0.51 6.39 4.12
CA ILE A 127 1.52 6.40 5.18
C ILE A 127 2.73 5.59 4.72
N GLY A 128 3.89 6.23 4.67
CA GLY A 128 5.17 5.57 4.50
C GLY A 128 5.71 5.05 5.84
N VAL A 129 6.21 3.81 5.86
CA VAL A 129 6.96 3.23 6.99
C VAL A 129 8.29 2.66 6.53
N VAL A 130 9.26 2.59 7.44
CA VAL A 130 10.56 1.96 7.15
C VAL A 130 10.33 0.50 6.74
N PRO A 131 10.97 0.01 5.65
CA PRO A 131 10.80 -1.37 5.21
C PRO A 131 11.08 -2.39 6.32
N GLY A 132 10.19 -3.37 6.47
CA GLY A 132 10.26 -4.40 7.52
C GLY A 132 10.08 -3.91 8.96
N SER A 133 9.73 -2.64 9.20
CA SER A 133 9.58 -2.11 10.56
C SER A 133 8.20 -2.31 11.19
N LEU A 134 7.20 -2.71 10.40
CA LEU A 134 5.82 -2.88 10.83
C LEU A 134 5.27 -4.16 10.22
N SER A 135 4.70 -5.04 11.05
CA SER A 135 4.02 -6.25 10.56
C SER A 135 2.71 -5.90 9.85
N ALA A 136 2.18 -6.82 9.05
CA ALA A 136 0.92 -6.60 8.35
C ALA A 136 -0.26 -6.53 9.34
N GLU A 137 -0.22 -7.35 10.39
CA GLU A 137 -1.22 -7.40 11.45
C GLU A 137 -1.25 -6.09 12.25
N GLU A 138 -0.10 -5.62 12.74
CA GLU A 138 0.00 -4.32 13.42
C GLU A 138 -0.34 -3.18 12.46
N GLY A 139 0.04 -3.31 11.18
CA GLY A 139 -0.32 -2.36 10.14
C GLY A 139 -1.83 -2.20 9.96
N VAL A 140 -2.59 -3.29 10.05
CA VAL A 140 -4.07 -3.25 9.98
C VAL A 140 -4.64 -2.48 11.18
N GLU A 141 -4.13 -2.73 12.38
CA GLU A 141 -4.54 -1.98 13.58
C GLU A 141 -4.24 -0.48 13.43
N VAL A 142 -3.02 -0.15 12.99
CA VAL A 142 -2.58 1.23 12.76
C VAL A 142 -3.44 1.92 11.71
N ALA A 143 -3.66 1.29 10.55
CA ALA A 143 -4.46 1.86 9.47
C ALA A 143 -5.92 2.10 9.93
N THR A 144 -6.48 1.16 10.68
CA THR A 144 -7.85 1.25 11.21
C THR A 144 -7.98 2.35 12.25
N HIS A 145 -7.00 2.50 13.15
CA HIS A 145 -7.02 3.59 14.12
C HIS A 145 -6.85 4.96 13.43
N CYS A 146 -5.91 5.10 12.50
CA CYS A 146 -5.79 6.33 11.70
C CYS A 146 -7.09 6.65 10.95
N LYS A 147 -7.80 5.64 10.42
CA LYS A 147 -9.14 5.83 9.84
C LYS A 147 -10.13 6.39 10.87
N SER A 148 -10.10 5.95 12.12
CA SER A 148 -10.97 6.49 13.17
C SER A 148 -10.70 7.96 13.51
N ILE A 149 -9.43 8.42 13.41
CA ILE A 149 -9.07 9.84 13.55
C ILE A 149 -9.77 10.66 12.46
N LEU A 150 -9.72 10.21 11.20
CA LEU A 150 -10.43 10.85 10.09
C LEU A 150 -11.95 10.86 10.32
N SER A 151 -12.52 9.72 10.70
CA SER A 151 -13.96 9.58 10.93
C SER A 151 -14.46 10.46 12.09
N ALA A 152 -13.63 10.76 13.09
CA ALA A 152 -13.98 11.67 14.18
C ALA A 152 -14.20 13.12 13.73
N HIS A 153 -13.74 13.46 12.52
CA HIS A 153 -13.93 14.76 11.87
C HIS A 153 -14.86 14.66 10.64
N ASP A 154 -15.70 13.63 10.56
CA ASP A 154 -16.62 13.38 9.43
C ASP A 154 -15.89 13.26 8.07
N ILE A 155 -14.61 12.85 8.07
CA ILE A 155 -13.84 12.62 6.86
C ILE A 155 -13.86 11.13 6.48
N ASP A 156 -14.59 10.80 5.41
CA ASP A 156 -14.63 9.44 4.89
C ASP A 156 -13.50 9.15 3.89
N VAL A 157 -12.26 9.06 4.40
CA VAL A 157 -11.05 8.73 3.63
C VAL A 157 -10.41 7.45 4.15
N HIS A 158 -9.96 6.54 3.29
CA HIS A 158 -9.23 5.33 3.72
C HIS A 158 -7.75 5.62 3.98
N VAL A 159 -7.11 4.71 4.73
CA VAL A 159 -5.68 4.78 5.06
C VAL A 159 -5.00 3.58 4.43
N GLU A 160 -3.91 3.81 3.72
CA GLU A 160 -3.07 2.76 3.17
C GLU A 160 -1.63 2.97 3.64
N ILE A 161 -1.00 1.89 4.13
CA ILE A 161 0.36 1.90 4.64
C ILE A 161 1.27 1.20 3.65
N ARG A 162 2.37 1.84 3.30
CA ARG A 162 3.38 1.30 2.39
C ARG A 162 4.78 1.32 2.98
N GLU A 163 5.61 0.41 2.50
CA GLU A 163 7.04 0.54 2.70
C GLU A 163 7.57 1.76 1.91
N SER A 164 8.41 2.54 2.58
CA SER A 164 8.95 3.80 2.06
C SER A 164 10.27 4.13 2.73
N MET A 165 11.32 4.32 1.93
CA MET A 165 12.63 4.74 2.39
C MET A 165 12.90 6.18 1.96
N VAL A 166 13.28 7.04 2.91
CA VAL A 166 13.70 8.40 2.63
C VAL A 166 15.21 8.41 2.42
N ILE A 167 15.66 8.65 1.19
CA ILE A 167 17.06 8.88 0.88
C ILE A 167 17.28 10.39 0.87
N ARG A 168 18.00 10.92 1.85
CA ARG A 168 18.48 12.31 1.80
C ARG A 168 19.66 12.39 0.85
N SER A 169 19.44 12.89 -0.37
CA SER A 169 20.56 13.26 -1.24
C SER A 169 21.27 14.47 -0.64
N ALA A 170 22.55 14.34 -0.30
CA ALA A 170 23.37 15.51 0.00
C ALA A 170 23.44 16.37 -1.27
N GLY A 171 22.99 17.62 -1.20
CA GLY A 171 23.18 18.56 -2.30
C GLY A 171 24.68 18.72 -2.60
N PRO A 172 25.06 19.13 -3.82
CA PRO A 172 26.45 19.43 -4.12
C PRO A 172 26.98 20.45 -3.12
N LYS A 173 28.21 20.28 -2.62
CA LYS A 173 28.92 21.37 -1.95
C LYS A 173 29.03 22.50 -2.96
N MET A 174 28.32 23.61 -2.75
CA MET A 174 28.64 24.86 -3.43
C MET A 174 30.08 25.22 -3.04
N GLN A 175 30.98 25.19 -4.03
CA GLN A 175 32.33 25.73 -3.93
C GLN A 175 32.31 27.23 -4.16
#